data_AF-A0A2K3K8M1-F1
#
_entry.id   AF-A0A2K3K8M1-F1
#
_cell.length_a   1.000
_cell.length_b   1.000
_cell.length_c   1.000
_cell.angle_alpha   90.00
_cell.angle_beta   90.00
_cell.angle_gamma   90.00
#
_symmetry.space_group_name_H-M   'P 1'
#
loop_
_entity.id
_entity.type
_entity.pdbx_description
1 polymer ?
#
loop_
_entity_poly.entity_id
_entity_poly.type
_entity_poly.pdbx_seq_one_letter_code
_entity_poly.pdbx_strand_id
1 'polypeptide(L)' 'MDHDQEQKAWISWDNVCKSKEDGGLGVKNLELFNLALCAKWKWRCLVDSSASWEPLLRF' A
#
# COMPACT_ATOMS: atom_id res chain seq x y z
N MET A 1 6.00 5.02 42.03
CA MET A 1 4.95 5.22 41.02
C MET A 1 5.70 5.53 39.73
N ASP A 2 6.07 4.50 38.99
CA ASP A 2 6.64 4.65 37.65
C ASP A 2 5.47 4.68 36.70
N HIS A 3 5.18 5.87 36.16
CA HIS A 3 4.38 5.96 34.96
C HIS A 3 5.30 5.61 33.80
N ASP A 4 5.37 4.31 33.47
CA ASP A 4 5.83 3.83 32.17
C ASP A 4 4.97 4.52 31.11
N GLN A 5 5.44 5.68 30.66
CA GLN A 5 4.83 6.45 29.61
C GLN A 5 4.97 5.59 28.35
N GLU A 6 3.91 4.87 28.01
CA GLU A 6 3.77 4.10 26.79
C GLU A 6 3.73 5.09 25.60
N GLN A 7 4.88 5.71 25.31
CA GLN A 7 5.06 6.54 24.14
C GLN A 7 4.99 5.61 22.95
N LYS A 8 3.85 5.63 22.24
CA LYS A 8 3.72 5.04 20.91
C LYS A 8 4.92 5.49 20.08
N ALA A 9 5.82 4.56 19.80
CA ALA A 9 6.90 4.76 18.87
C ALA A 9 6.30 4.91 17.47
N TRP A 10 6.06 6.15 17.05
CA TRP A 10 5.69 6.45 15.68
C TRP A 10 6.89 6.16 14.80
N ILE A 11 6.83 5.06 14.07
CA ILE A 11 7.83 4.70 13.09
C ILE A 11 7.32 5.12 11.70
N SER A 12 8.18 5.75 10.90
CA SER A 12 7.82 6.08 9.52
C SER A 12 7.54 4.81 8.73
N TRP A 13 6.44 4.80 7.97
CA TRP A 13 6.11 3.70 7.05
C TRP A 13 7.22 3.42 6.03
N ASP A 14 8.02 4.44 5.68
CA ASP A 14 9.20 4.26 4.84
C ASP A 14 10.22 3.30 5.48
N ASN A 15 10.45 3.42 6.79
CA ASN A 15 11.34 2.53 7.53
C ASN A 15 10.76 1.12 7.69
N VAL A 16 9.42 0.98 7.80
CA VAL A 16 8.76 -0.33 7.86
C VAL A 16 8.89 -1.07 6.52
N CYS A 17 8.82 -0.33 5.41
CA CYS A 17 8.84 -0.89 4.07
C CYS A 17 10.25 -1.25 3.57
N LYS A 18 11.30 -0.77 4.22
CA LYS A 18 12.68 -1.18 3.92
C LYS A 18 12.88 -2.67 4.11
N SER A 19 13.77 -3.26 3.32
CA SER A 19 14.16 -4.66 3.44
C SER A 19 14.79 -4.94 4.81
N LYS A 20 14.73 -6.21 5.26
CA LYS A 20 15.35 -6.63 6.53
C LYS A 20 16.87 -6.41 6.53
N GLU A 21 17.52 -6.50 5.38
CA GLU A 21 18.96 -6.21 5.21
C GLU A 21 19.30 -4.73 5.44
N ASP A 22 18.36 -3.82 5.16
CA ASP A 22 18.48 -2.38 5.38
C ASP A 22 17.93 -1.93 6.74
N GLY A 23 17.61 -2.87 7.63
CA GLY A 23 17.08 -2.58 8.98
C GLY A 23 15.58 -2.25 9.02
N GLY A 24 14.83 -2.52 7.95
CA GLY A 24 13.37 -2.42 7.92
C GLY A 24 12.65 -3.73 8.23
N LEU A 25 11.31 -3.71 8.24
CA LEU A 25 10.50 -4.92 8.50
C LEU A 25 10.31 -5.80 7.24
N GLY A 26 10.64 -5.30 6.05
CA GLY A 26 10.41 -5.97 4.77
C GLY A 26 8.94 -6.03 4.36
N VAL A 27 8.09 -5.16 4.92
CA VAL A 27 6.67 -5.07 4.56
C VAL A 27 6.56 -4.39 3.19
N LYS A 28 5.63 -4.85 2.35
CA LYS A 28 5.43 -4.22 1.05
C LYS A 28 4.86 -2.80 1.24
N ASN A 29 5.42 -1.85 0.50
CA ASN A 29 4.88 -0.51 0.42
C ASN A 29 3.47 -0.56 -0.21
N LEU A 30 2.45 -0.31 0.61
CA LEU A 30 1.04 -0.34 0.20
C LEU A 30 0.70 0.74 -0.81
N GLU A 31 1.37 1.90 -0.77
CA GLU A 31 1.15 2.97 -1.74
C GLU A 31 1.58 2.51 -3.14
N LEU A 32 2.80 1.98 -3.26
CA LEU A 32 3.31 1.42 -4.50
C LEU A 32 2.46 0.24 -4.98
N PHE A 33 2.02 -0.61 -4.05
CA PHE A 33 1.16 -1.75 -4.37
C PHE A 33 -0.21 -1.31 -4.90
N ASN A 34 -0.83 -0.30 -4.28
CA ASN A 34 -2.10 0.27 -4.73
C ASN A 34 -1.96 0.95 -6.09
N LEU A 35 -0.88 1.69 -6.33
CA LEU A 35 -0.59 2.28 -7.63
C LEU A 35 -0.47 1.21 -8.72
N ALA A 36 0.30 0.15 -8.47
CA ALA A 36 0.43 -0.97 -9.40
C ALA A 36 -0.91 -1.67 -9.64
N LEU A 37 -1.71 -1.85 -8.58
CA LEU A 37 -3.05 -2.44 -8.68
C LEU A 37 -3.96 -1.56 -9.54
N CYS A 38 -4.05 -0.25 -9.26
CA CYS A 38 -4.81 0.71 -10.05
C CYS A 38 -4.39 0.71 -11.53
N ALA A 39 -3.09 0.68 -11.81
CA ALA A 39 -2.58 0.59 -13.18
C ALA A 39 -3.04 -0.70 -13.88
N LYS A 40 -2.99 -1.84 -13.17
CA LYS A 40 -3.48 -3.14 -13.68
C LYS A 40 -4.98 -3.11 -13.98
N TRP A 41 -5.79 -2.53 -13.10
CA TRP A 41 -7.23 -2.41 -13.32
C TRP A 41 -7.56 -1.46 -14.47
N LYS A 42 -6.89 -0.30 -14.55
CA LYS A 42 -7.01 0.63 -15.69
C LYS A 42 -6.67 -0.05 -17.01
N TRP A 43 -5.57 -0.80 -17.06
CA TRP A 43 -5.20 -1.59 -18.23
C TRP A 43 -6.29 -2.61 -18.59
N ARG A 44 -6.86 -3.29 -17.59
CA ARG A 44 -7.97 -4.23 -17.81
C ARG A 44 -9.21 -3.53 -18.37
N CYS A 45 -9.56 -2.33 -17.93
CA CYS A 45 -10.66 -1.56 -18.52
C CYS A 45 -10.43 -1.27 -20.01
N LEU A 46 -9.19 -0.97 -20.39
CA LEU A 46 -8.84 -0.64 -21.78
C LEU A 46 -8.85 -1.86 -22.70
N VAL A 47 -8.43 -3.02 -22.19
CA VAL A 47 -8.33 -4.26 -22.99
C VAL A 47 -9.66 -5.04 -23.00
N ASP A 48 -10.41 -4.99 -21.92
CA ASP A 48 -11.63 -5.77 -21.72
C ASP A 48 -12.82 -4.83 -21.45
N SER A 49 -13.38 -4.28 -22.53
CA SER A 49 -14.53 -3.38 -22.48
C SER A 49 -15.85 -4.10 -22.16
N SER A 50 -15.82 -5.41 -21.88
CA SER A 50 -17.00 -6.23 -21.61
C SER A 50 -17.26 -6.45 -20.11
N ALA A 51 -16.36 -5.96 -19.27
CA ALA A 51 -16.46 -6.08 -17.83
C ALA A 51 -17.63 -5.26 -17.26
N SER A 52 -18.60 -5.94 -16.66
CA SER A 52 -19.78 -5.32 -16.00
C SER A 52 -19.43 -4.35 -14.86
N TRP A 53 -18.22 -4.43 -14.30
CA TRP A 53 -17.73 -3.54 -13.24
C TRP A 53 -17.12 -2.22 -13.77
N GLU A 54 -17.01 -2.04 -15.09
CA GLU A 54 -16.43 -0.84 -15.73
C GLU A 54 -17.06 0.50 -15.27
N PRO A 55 -18.40 0.60 -15.07
CA PRO A 55 -19.01 1.82 -14.56
C PRO A 55 -18.58 2.18 -13.14
N LEU A 56 -18.23 1.19 -12.31
CA LEU A 56 -17.85 1.41 -10.91
C LEU A 56 -16.43 1.99 -10.75
N LEU A 57 -15.58 1.83 -11.76
CA LEU A 57 -14.21 2.35 -11.74
C LEU A 57 -14.05 3.67 -12.49
N ARG A 58 -15.13 4.17 -13.13
CA ARG A 58 -15.22 5.55 -13.62
C ARG A 58 -15.71 6.45 -12.48
N PHE A 59 -14.76 7.06 -11.77
CA PHE A 59 -15.03 8.20 -10.87
C PHE A 59 -14.91 9.52 -11.64
#